data_AF-A0A7S3KTH5-F1
#
_entry.id   AF-A0A7S3KTH5-F1
#
_cell.length_a   1.000
_cell.length_b   1.000
_cell.length_c   1.000
_cell.angle_alpha   90.00
_cell.angle_beta   90.00
_cell.angle_gamma   90.00
#
_symmetry.space_group_name_H-M   'P 1'
#
loop_
_entity.id
_entity.type
_entity.pdbx_description
1 polymer ?
#
loop_
_entity_poly.entity_id
_entity_poly.type
_entity_poly.pdbx_seq_one_letter_code
_entity_poly.pdbx_strand_id
1 'polypeptide(L)'
;KLLLVLVVSILFGCAESFKVQSDSGDTESFSDSSAEDQLLLMIQMTRHGARSTISTRKEPNVNTKDWEMGLGELTPSGERQHYLLGNKQRRKFITDEIHHLSEDFDPREVYVISTNYNRTIMSAYSENQGWYPLGSVEEVLPEQKNTALPPFEINNIEETLNDLGNDPTMHGYQPIPIHVGGDDFANVFQAHDA
;
A
#
# COMPACT_ATOMS: atom_id res chain seq x y z
N LYS A 1 4.72 10.92 17.19
CA LYS A 1 4.98 10.75 15.74
C LYS A 1 3.95 9.76 15.23
N LEU A 2 3.26 10.13 14.17
CA LEU A 2 2.13 9.40 13.57
C LEU A 2 2.61 8.04 13.06
N LEU A 3 1.81 7.00 13.32
CA LEU A 3 1.97 5.69 12.69
C LEU A 3 0.76 5.49 11.76
N LEU A 4 1.01 5.29 10.48
CA LEU A 4 0.04 4.81 9.50
C LEU A 4 0.14 3.29 9.46
N VAL A 5 -0.96 2.60 9.77
CA VAL A 5 -1.06 1.16 9.55
C VAL A 5 -2.00 0.89 8.37
N LEU A 6 -1.43 0.51 7.22
CA LEU A 6 -2.20 0.06 6.06
C LEU A 6 -2.36 -1.46 6.12
N VAL A 7 -3.60 -1.93 6.19
CA VAL A 7 -3.95 -3.35 6.21
C VAL A 7 -4.71 -3.70 4.95
N VAL A 8 -4.07 -4.43 4.03
CA VAL A 8 -4.73 -4.93 2.82
C VAL A 8 -5.12 -6.39 3.02
N SER A 9 -6.41 -6.68 2.94
CA SER A 9 -6.97 -7.98 3.31
C SER A 9 -8.08 -8.41 2.35
N ILE A 10 -8.65 -9.58 2.58
CA ILE A 10 -9.74 -10.13 1.76
C ILE A 10 -11.11 -9.70 2.30
N LEU A 11 -11.24 -8.47 2.80
CA LEU A 11 -12.45 -8.07 3.52
C LEU A 11 -13.72 -8.14 2.64
N PHE A 12 -14.71 -8.84 3.16
CA PHE A 12 -16.12 -8.67 2.82
C PHE A 12 -16.76 -7.83 3.93
N GLY A 13 -17.56 -6.84 3.54
CA GLY A 13 -18.20 -5.92 4.47
C GLY A 13 -18.12 -4.52 3.90
N CYS A 14 -19.27 -3.88 3.72
CA CYS A 14 -19.38 -2.49 3.30
C CYS A 14 -18.34 -1.63 4.03
N ALA A 15 -17.76 -0.66 3.32
CA ALA A 15 -17.04 0.43 3.97
C ALA A 15 -18.00 1.16 4.91
N GLU A 16 -18.09 0.73 6.16
CA GLU A 16 -18.61 1.57 7.22
C GLU A 16 -17.50 2.55 7.57
N SER A 17 -17.76 3.81 7.25
CA SER A 17 -17.02 4.89 7.85
C SER A 17 -17.37 4.86 9.33
N PHE A 18 -16.48 4.34 10.18
CA PHE A 18 -16.63 4.48 11.63
C PHE A 18 -16.43 5.96 11.98
N LYS A 19 -17.52 6.72 11.97
CA LYS A 19 -17.56 8.04 12.59
C LYS A 19 -17.69 7.79 14.09
N VAL A 20 -16.63 8.11 14.83
CA VAL A 20 -16.78 8.42 16.26
C VAL A 20 -17.66 9.67 16.32
N GLN A 21 -18.92 9.49 16.71
CA GLN A 21 -19.81 10.59 17.02
C GLN A 21 -19.47 11.04 18.44
N SER A 22 -18.95 12.26 18.61
CA SER A 22 -18.96 12.90 19.91
C SER A 22 -20.42 13.18 20.27
N ASP A 23 -20.93 12.52 21.31
CA ASP A 23 -22.26 12.79 21.84
C ASP A 23 -22.17 14.08 22.67
N SER A 24 -22.40 15.23 22.03
CA SER A 24 -22.49 16.53 22.72
C SER A 24 -23.90 16.73 23.25
N GLY A 25 -24.26 15.98 24.29
CA GLY A 25 -25.27 16.39 25.24
C GLY A 25 -24.66 17.40 26.21
N ASP A 26 -25.39 18.50 26.43
CA ASP A 26 -25.13 19.59 27.37
C ASP A 26 -24.26 20.75 26.85
N THR A 27 -24.97 21.79 26.38
CA THR A 27 -24.45 23.12 26.10
C THR A 27 -24.08 23.83 27.40
N GLU A 28 -22.84 23.66 27.85
CA GLU A 28 -22.17 24.64 28.71
C GLU A 28 -21.08 25.32 27.86
N SER A 29 -21.25 26.63 27.62
CA SER A 29 -20.31 27.43 26.85
C SER A 29 -19.03 27.65 27.66
N PHE A 30 -18.10 26.70 27.59
CA PHE A 30 -16.71 26.95 27.93
C PHE A 30 -16.04 27.64 26.75
N SER A 31 -15.53 28.85 26.98
CA SER A 31 -14.64 29.53 26.05
C SER A 31 -13.32 28.75 26.00
N ASP A 32 -13.28 27.72 25.16
CA ASP A 32 -12.12 26.88 25.02
C ASP A 32 -11.09 27.58 24.11
N SER A 33 -9.89 27.77 24.65
CA SER A 33 -8.74 28.24 23.90
C SER A 33 -8.37 27.15 22.90
N SER A 34 -9.00 27.18 21.73
CA SER A 34 -8.81 26.33 20.54
C SER A 34 -7.55 25.46 20.58
N ALA A 35 -7.61 24.34 21.29
CA ALA A 35 -6.64 23.27 21.10
C ALA A 35 -6.94 22.69 19.72
N GLU A 36 -6.01 22.83 18.78
CA GLU A 36 -6.18 22.26 17.45
C GLU A 36 -6.26 20.72 17.57
N ASP A 37 -7.29 20.13 16.95
CA ASP A 37 -7.44 18.67 16.90
C ASP A 37 -6.24 18.05 16.18
N GLN A 38 -5.46 17.25 16.92
CA GLN A 38 -4.26 16.60 16.39
C GLN A 38 -4.54 15.15 15.98
N LEU A 39 -4.31 14.80 14.71
CA LEU A 39 -4.29 13.40 14.25
C LEU A 39 -3.08 12.67 14.86
N LEU A 40 -3.31 11.55 15.56
CA LEU A 40 -2.25 10.78 16.23
C LEU A 40 -1.95 9.42 15.58
N LEU A 41 -2.97 8.79 14.98
CA LEU A 41 -2.90 7.44 14.41
C LEU A 41 -3.89 7.34 13.26
N MET A 42 -3.48 6.74 12.15
CA MET A 42 -4.37 6.41 11.04
C MET A 42 -4.25 4.91 10.74
N ILE A 43 -5.39 4.22 10.75
CA ILE A 43 -5.49 2.83 10.37
C ILE A 43 -6.38 2.78 9.13
N GLN A 44 -5.82 2.28 8.04
CA GLN A 44 -6.56 2.06 6.80
C GLN A 44 -6.67 0.56 6.57
N MET A 45 -7.90 0.06 6.48
CA MET A 45 -8.17 -1.32 6.09
C MET A 45 -8.82 -1.34 4.71
N THR A 46 -8.20 -2.03 3.76
CA THR A 46 -8.72 -2.14 2.38
C THR A 46 -8.87 -3.58 1.97
N ARG A 47 -9.89 -3.84 1.16
CA ARG A 47 -9.97 -5.08 0.39
C ARG A 47 -8.99 -4.98 -0.78
N HIS A 48 -8.44 -6.10 -1.23
CA HIS A 48 -7.78 -6.21 -2.54
C HIS A 48 -8.62 -5.60 -3.68
N GLY A 49 -7.95 -5.20 -4.76
CA GLY A 49 -8.60 -4.66 -5.95
C GLY A 49 -9.34 -5.72 -6.76
N ALA A 50 -9.93 -5.31 -7.88
CA ALA A 50 -10.60 -6.22 -8.81
C ALA A 50 -9.68 -7.38 -9.23
N ARG A 51 -10.18 -8.61 -9.05
CA ARG A 51 -9.48 -9.87 -9.35
C ARG A 51 -10.27 -10.70 -10.36
N SER A 52 -9.63 -11.69 -10.95
CA SER A 52 -10.32 -12.74 -11.67
C SER A 52 -11.20 -13.57 -10.71
N THR A 53 -12.14 -14.32 -11.30
CA THR A 53 -13.03 -15.20 -10.51
C THR A 53 -12.19 -16.25 -9.75
N ILE A 54 -12.61 -16.65 -8.54
CA ILE A 54 -11.87 -17.70 -7.78
C ILE A 54 -12.22 -19.10 -8.28
N SER A 55 -13.42 -19.28 -8.83
CA SER A 55 -13.90 -20.59 -9.25
C SER A 55 -14.86 -20.46 -10.42
N THR A 56 -14.64 -21.28 -11.44
CA THR A 56 -15.57 -21.47 -12.55
C THR A 56 -16.87 -22.16 -12.13
N ARG A 57 -16.94 -22.74 -10.92
CA ARG A 57 -18.15 -23.37 -10.40
C ARG A 57 -19.26 -22.36 -10.11
N LYS A 58 -18.90 -21.18 -9.63
CA LYS A 58 -19.85 -20.09 -9.34
C LYS A 58 -20.19 -19.30 -10.61
N GLU A 59 -19.30 -19.33 -11.60
CA GLU A 59 -19.40 -18.57 -12.85
C GLU A 59 -19.17 -19.52 -14.05
N PRO A 60 -20.17 -20.37 -14.41
CA PRO A 60 -19.99 -21.45 -15.37
C PRO A 60 -19.69 -20.99 -16.80
N ASN A 61 -19.91 -19.70 -17.10
CA ASN A 61 -19.62 -19.09 -18.39
C ASN A 61 -18.22 -18.48 -18.47
N VAL A 62 -17.42 -18.54 -17.39
CA VAL A 62 -16.07 -17.97 -17.37
C VAL A 62 -15.08 -18.98 -17.94
N ASN A 63 -14.49 -18.63 -19.08
CA ASN A 63 -13.39 -19.37 -19.65
C ASN A 63 -12.10 -18.96 -18.94
N THR A 64 -11.42 -19.91 -18.30
CA THR A 64 -10.17 -19.63 -17.56
C THR A 64 -9.07 -19.09 -18.46
N LYS A 65 -9.16 -19.31 -19.78
CA LYS A 65 -8.23 -18.74 -20.77
C LYS A 65 -8.37 -17.23 -20.95
N ASP A 66 -9.49 -16.65 -20.53
CA ASP A 66 -9.71 -15.20 -20.59
C ASP A 66 -8.93 -14.48 -19.47
N TRP A 67 -8.41 -15.22 -18.49
CA TRP A 67 -7.60 -14.73 -17.40
C TRP A 67 -6.15 -15.20 -17.55
N GLU A 68 -5.31 -14.37 -18.18
CA GLU A 68 -3.90 -14.71 -18.45
C GLU A 68 -3.12 -15.13 -17.20
N MET A 69 -3.38 -14.46 -16.07
CA MET A 69 -2.73 -14.74 -14.79
C MET A 69 -3.39 -15.88 -14.00
N GLY A 70 -4.53 -16.41 -14.46
CA GLY A 70 -5.29 -17.44 -13.76
C GLY A 70 -6.39 -16.91 -12.84
N LEU A 71 -7.01 -17.83 -12.08
CA LEU A 71 -8.16 -17.57 -11.21
C LEU A 71 -7.74 -17.02 -9.84
N GLY A 72 -8.53 -16.09 -9.30
CA GLY A 72 -8.30 -15.47 -7.99
C GLY A 72 -7.15 -14.45 -7.96
N GLU A 73 -6.56 -14.12 -9.11
CA GLU A 73 -5.44 -13.20 -9.25
C GLU A 73 -5.89 -11.76 -9.50
N LEU A 74 -5.07 -10.80 -9.05
CA LEU A 74 -5.37 -9.38 -9.26
C LEU A 74 -5.36 -9.04 -10.76
N THR A 75 -6.31 -8.21 -11.17
CA THR A 75 -6.34 -7.71 -12.55
C THR A 75 -5.62 -6.37 -12.67
N PRO A 76 -5.20 -5.95 -13.88
CA PRO A 76 -4.66 -4.61 -14.10
C PRO A 76 -5.64 -3.49 -13.68
N SER A 77 -6.95 -3.76 -13.76
CA SER A 77 -7.96 -2.84 -13.26
C SER A 77 -7.92 -2.73 -11.72
N GLY A 78 -7.67 -3.84 -11.02
CA GLY A 78 -7.50 -3.88 -9.58
C GLY A 78 -6.24 -3.15 -9.10
N GLU A 79 -5.13 -3.31 -9.81
CA GLU A 79 -3.90 -2.54 -9.58
C GLU A 79 -4.18 -1.03 -9.70
N ARG A 80 -4.84 -0.62 -10.79
CA ARG A 80 -5.20 0.79 -11.01
C ARG A 80 -6.11 1.34 -9.90
N GLN A 81 -7.06 0.55 -9.39
CA GLN A 81 -7.93 0.96 -8.29
C GLN A 81 -7.10 1.32 -7.04
N HIS A 82 -6.15 0.46 -6.66
CA HIS A 82 -5.29 0.71 -5.51
C HIS A 82 -4.30 1.85 -5.73
N TYR A 83 -3.72 1.96 -6.92
CA TYR A 83 -2.87 3.10 -7.26
C TYR A 83 -3.61 4.43 -7.11
N LEU A 84 -4.83 4.53 -7.63
CA LEU A 84 -5.65 5.74 -7.50
C LEU A 84 -6.08 6.00 -6.05
N LEU A 85 -6.33 4.94 -5.28
CA LEU A 85 -6.58 5.05 -3.85
C LEU A 85 -5.38 5.67 -3.13
N GLY A 86 -4.17 5.14 -3.34
CA GLY A 86 -2.95 5.69 -2.77
C GLY A 86 -2.73 7.16 -3.11
N ASN A 87 -2.93 7.54 -4.38
CA ASN A 87 -2.83 8.95 -4.82
C ASN A 87 -3.80 9.88 -4.06
N LYS A 88 -5.05 9.42 -3.85
CA LYS A 88 -6.02 10.17 -3.08
C LYS A 88 -5.56 10.36 -1.64
N GLN A 89 -4.98 9.33 -1.04
CA GLN A 89 -4.52 9.38 0.34
C GLN A 89 -3.24 10.22 0.50
N ARG A 90 -2.30 10.17 -0.46
CA ARG A 90 -1.13 11.07 -0.51
C ARG A 90 -1.56 12.53 -0.46
N ARG A 91 -2.52 12.93 -1.30
CA ARG A 91 -3.06 14.30 -1.28
C ARG A 91 -3.58 14.69 0.10
N LYS A 92 -4.35 13.81 0.73
CA LYS A 92 -4.94 14.09 2.04
C LYS A 92 -3.89 14.20 3.16
N PHE A 93 -2.97 13.25 3.26
CA PHE A 93 -2.11 13.10 4.45
C PHE A 93 -0.68 13.62 4.28
N ILE A 94 -0.22 13.81 3.05
CA ILE A 94 1.14 14.27 2.74
C ILE A 94 1.08 15.67 2.11
N THR A 95 0.41 15.86 0.97
CA THR A 95 0.68 17.05 0.13
C THR A 95 -0.31 18.21 0.17
N ASP A 96 -1.59 18.01 0.55
CA ASP A 96 -2.63 19.05 0.34
C ASP A 96 -3.37 19.47 1.62
N GLU A 97 -3.88 18.52 2.43
CA GLU A 97 -4.86 18.85 3.48
C GLU A 97 -4.27 18.87 4.90
N ILE A 98 -3.63 17.79 5.33
CA ILE A 98 -3.24 17.59 6.74
C ILE A 98 -1.71 17.72 6.96
N HIS A 99 -0.91 17.47 5.92
CA HIS A 99 0.57 17.47 5.94
C HIS A 99 1.18 16.79 7.20
N HIS A 100 0.74 15.56 7.49
CA HIS A 100 1.10 14.88 8.73
C HIS A 100 2.14 13.78 8.55
N LEU A 101 2.34 13.30 7.32
CA LEU A 101 3.35 12.30 6.96
C LEU A 101 4.43 12.95 6.11
N SER A 102 5.66 12.41 6.21
CA SER A 102 6.78 12.83 5.38
C SER A 102 6.49 12.62 3.88
N GLU A 103 7.03 13.50 3.03
CA GLU A 103 6.90 13.37 1.57
C GLU A 103 7.56 12.09 1.05
N ASP A 104 8.70 11.76 1.63
CA ASP A 104 9.48 10.53 1.47
C ASP A 104 9.01 9.47 2.47
N PHE A 105 9.10 8.20 2.08
CA PHE A 105 8.73 7.10 2.97
C PHE A 105 9.67 7.03 4.19
N ASP A 106 9.10 7.09 5.38
CA ASP A 106 9.79 6.84 6.66
C ASP A 106 9.22 5.57 7.31
N PRO A 107 10.04 4.51 7.53
CA PRO A 107 9.58 3.28 8.17
C PRO A 107 9.14 3.47 9.64
N ARG A 108 9.42 4.64 10.25
CA ARG A 108 8.94 5.01 11.59
C ARG A 108 7.53 5.61 11.55
N GLU A 109 7.06 6.02 10.37
CA GLU A 109 5.76 6.67 10.17
C GLU A 109 4.76 5.76 9.48
N VAL A 110 5.22 4.81 8.66
CA VAL A 110 4.34 3.95 7.84
C VAL A 110 4.66 2.48 8.06
N TYR A 111 3.63 1.70 8.33
CA TYR A 111 3.66 0.26 8.50
C TYR A 111 2.59 -0.40 7.63
N VAL A 112 2.98 -1.28 6.72
CA VAL A 112 2.05 -1.93 5.79
C VAL A 112 1.98 -3.42 6.08
N ILE A 113 0.76 -3.94 6.21
CA ILE A 113 0.46 -5.35 6.46
C ILE A 113 -0.47 -5.85 5.35
N SER A 114 -0.24 -7.08 4.89
CA SER A 114 -1.12 -7.76 3.96
C SER A 114 -1.41 -9.19 4.41
N THR A 115 -2.52 -9.77 3.99
CA THR A 115 -2.72 -11.23 4.07
C THR A 115 -1.87 -11.96 3.02
N ASN A 116 -1.62 -13.25 3.21
CA ASN A 116 -0.77 -14.06 2.32
C ASN A 116 -1.45 -14.50 1.01
N TYR A 117 -1.90 -13.53 0.21
CA TYR A 117 -2.40 -13.78 -1.15
C TYR A 117 -1.74 -12.81 -2.14
N ASN A 118 -1.40 -13.31 -3.31
CA ASN A 118 -0.82 -12.51 -4.40
C ASN A 118 -1.64 -11.23 -4.62
N ARG A 119 -2.97 -11.35 -4.72
CA ARG A 119 -3.84 -10.19 -4.95
C ARG A 119 -3.81 -9.13 -3.85
N THR A 120 -3.64 -9.50 -2.58
CA THR A 120 -3.60 -8.54 -1.47
C THR A 120 -2.22 -7.89 -1.37
N ILE A 121 -1.16 -8.65 -1.65
CA ILE A 121 0.21 -8.14 -1.67
C ILE A 121 0.41 -7.19 -2.86
N MET A 122 -0.02 -7.58 -4.06
CA MET A 122 0.04 -6.74 -5.25
C MET A 122 -0.81 -5.48 -5.12
N SER A 123 -2.01 -5.58 -4.53
CA SER A 123 -2.85 -4.41 -4.24
C SER A 123 -2.13 -3.43 -3.31
N ALA A 124 -1.49 -3.93 -2.26
CA ALA A 124 -0.69 -3.11 -1.35
C ALA A 124 0.50 -2.44 -2.07
N TYR A 125 1.21 -3.16 -2.95
CA TYR A 125 2.27 -2.55 -3.77
C TYR A 125 1.74 -1.46 -4.70
N SER A 126 0.62 -1.69 -5.39
CA SER A 126 0.00 -0.69 -6.27
C SER A 126 -0.45 0.55 -5.49
N GLU A 127 -1.01 0.36 -4.29
CA GLU A 127 -1.41 1.46 -3.41
C GLU A 127 -0.19 2.25 -2.90
N ASN A 128 0.86 1.56 -2.46
CA ASN A 128 2.10 2.17 -2.00
C ASN A 128 2.75 3.06 -3.08
N GLN A 129 2.71 2.64 -4.35
CA GLN A 129 3.18 3.49 -5.47
C GLN A 129 2.35 4.77 -5.65
N GLY A 130 1.08 4.78 -5.23
CA GLY A 130 0.26 5.99 -5.20
C GLY A 130 0.53 6.87 -3.99
N TRP A 131 0.88 6.27 -2.84
CA TRP A 131 1.26 6.97 -1.61
C TRP A 131 2.62 7.65 -1.72
N TYR A 132 3.60 6.93 -2.26
CA TYR A 132 4.99 7.33 -2.43
C TYR A 132 5.42 7.01 -3.87
N PRO A 133 5.33 8.00 -4.78
CA PRO A 133 5.67 7.81 -6.18
C PRO A 133 7.18 7.62 -6.40
N LEU A 134 7.58 7.36 -7.64
CA LEU A 134 8.97 7.15 -8.03
C LEU A 134 9.88 8.32 -7.58
N GLY A 135 11.07 7.95 -7.11
CA GLY A 135 12.04 8.83 -6.49
C GLY A 135 12.77 8.05 -5.40
N SER A 136 14.05 7.77 -5.62
CA SER A 136 14.88 7.11 -4.61
C SER A 136 15.16 8.09 -3.48
N VAL A 137 14.80 7.73 -2.24
CA VAL A 137 15.17 8.51 -1.05
C VAL A 137 16.68 8.49 -0.84
N GLU A 138 17.33 7.39 -1.20
CA GLU A 138 18.77 7.20 -1.08
C GLU A 138 19.34 6.66 -2.41
N GLU A 139 20.38 7.34 -2.90
CA GLU A 139 21.19 6.90 -4.03
C GLU A 139 22.33 5.98 -3.56
N VAL A 140 22.80 5.10 -4.44
CA VAL A 140 24.02 4.31 -4.20
C VAL A 140 25.22 5.25 -4.24
N LEU A 141 25.91 5.38 -3.10
CA LEU A 141 27.08 6.24 -3.00
C LEU A 141 28.20 5.76 -3.93
N PRO A 142 29.03 6.66 -4.50
CA PRO A 142 30.13 6.28 -5.39
C PRO A 142 31.04 5.19 -4.82
N GLU A 143 31.33 5.25 -3.52
CA GLU A 143 32.14 4.26 -2.79
C GLU A 143 31.47 2.87 -2.67
N GLN A 144 30.13 2.80 -2.74
CA GLN A 144 29.37 1.56 -2.61
C GLN A 144 29.15 0.85 -3.95
N LYS A 145 29.40 1.51 -5.09
CA LYS A 145 29.12 0.97 -6.43
C LYS A 145 29.76 -0.40 -6.66
N ASN A 146 30.99 -0.61 -6.20
CA ASN A 146 31.69 -1.89 -6.36
C ASN A 146 31.14 -2.99 -5.44
N THR A 147 30.66 -2.64 -4.25
CA THR A 147 30.06 -3.58 -3.28
C THR A 147 28.59 -3.86 -3.55
N ALA A 148 27.92 -3.02 -4.35
CA ALA A 148 26.54 -3.18 -4.77
C ALA A 148 26.38 -4.24 -5.89
N LEU A 149 27.49 -4.77 -6.42
CA LEU A 149 27.46 -5.88 -7.38
C LEU A 149 27.31 -7.22 -6.65
N PRO A 150 26.49 -8.16 -7.17
CA PRO A 150 26.38 -9.49 -6.58
C PRO A 150 27.68 -10.30 -6.77
N PRO A 151 27.91 -11.34 -5.94
CA PRO A 151 29.15 -12.11 -5.93
C PRO A 151 29.24 -13.14 -7.08
N PHE A 152 28.83 -12.76 -8.29
CA PHE A 152 28.92 -13.58 -9.51
C PHE A 152 28.93 -12.68 -10.76
N GLU A 153 29.52 -13.18 -11.85
CA GLU A 153 29.58 -12.45 -13.12
C GLU A 153 28.19 -12.36 -13.78
N ILE A 154 27.85 -11.17 -14.28
CA ILE A 154 26.61 -10.90 -15.01
C ILE A 154 26.98 -10.44 -16.43
N ASN A 155 26.41 -11.10 -17.43
CA ASN A 155 26.58 -10.69 -18.82
C ASN A 155 25.90 -9.34 -19.07
N ASN A 156 26.55 -8.44 -19.79
CA ASN A 156 26.05 -7.12 -20.18
C ASN A 156 25.70 -6.19 -18.98
N ILE A 157 26.39 -6.34 -17.84
CA ILE A 157 26.11 -5.53 -16.64
C ILE A 157 26.29 -4.03 -16.86
N GLU A 158 27.21 -3.62 -17.74
CA GLU A 158 27.49 -2.21 -18.04
C GLU A 158 26.26 -1.47 -18.58
N GLU A 159 25.45 -2.12 -19.42
CA GLU A 159 24.19 -1.55 -19.94
C GLU A 159 23.21 -1.27 -18.79
N THR A 160 23.01 -2.25 -17.91
CA THR A 160 22.15 -2.12 -16.74
C THR A 160 22.64 -1.05 -15.76
N LEU A 161 23.96 -0.96 -15.53
CA LEU A 161 24.52 0.06 -14.65
C LEU A 161 24.38 1.47 -15.22
N ASN A 162 24.47 1.62 -16.54
CA ASN A 162 24.22 2.89 -17.20
C ASN A 162 22.75 3.33 -17.09
N ASP A 163 21.81 2.39 -17.21
CA ASP A 163 20.37 2.66 -17.07
C ASP A 163 19.99 3.00 -15.62
N LEU A 164 20.64 2.38 -14.62
CA LEU A 164 20.43 2.67 -13.20
C LEU A 164 21.05 4.02 -12.77
N GLY A 165 22.20 4.39 -13.32
CA GLY A 165 22.94 5.57 -12.90
C GLY A 165 23.39 5.48 -11.44
N ASN A 166 22.75 6.25 -10.55
CA ASN A 166 22.96 6.19 -9.10
C ASN A 166 21.76 5.61 -8.35
N ASP A 167 20.64 5.36 -9.03
CA ASP A 167 19.46 4.81 -8.38
C ASP A 167 19.73 3.35 -7.96
N PRO A 168 19.27 2.94 -6.77
CA PRO A 168 19.36 1.55 -6.33
C PRO A 168 18.50 0.60 -7.18
N THR A 169 17.47 1.12 -7.86
CA THR A 169 16.50 0.36 -8.64
C THR A 169 16.13 1.10 -9.92
N MET A 170 15.61 0.37 -10.91
CA MET A 170 15.17 0.96 -12.17
C MET A 170 14.09 2.02 -11.95
N HIS A 171 14.23 3.13 -12.68
CA HIS A 171 13.27 4.24 -12.69
C HIS A 171 12.99 4.86 -11.31
N GLY A 172 13.93 4.77 -10.37
CA GLY A 172 13.75 5.31 -9.01
C GLY A 172 12.63 4.62 -8.23
N TYR A 173 12.37 3.33 -8.50
CA TYR A 173 11.35 2.58 -7.78
C TYR A 173 11.72 2.40 -6.31
N GLN A 174 10.93 2.97 -5.41
CA GLN A 174 11.12 2.79 -3.98
C GLN A 174 10.35 1.55 -3.47
N PRO A 175 11.05 0.47 -3.05
CA PRO A 175 10.37 -0.66 -2.44
C PRO A 175 9.91 -0.32 -1.01
N ILE A 176 8.61 -0.33 -0.79
CA ILE A 176 8.02 -0.20 0.56
C ILE A 176 7.78 -1.60 1.15
N PRO A 177 8.29 -1.90 2.36
CA PRO A 177 8.06 -3.19 3.01
C PRO A 177 6.58 -3.48 3.25
N ILE A 178 6.14 -4.68 2.89
CA ILE A 178 4.81 -5.21 3.19
C ILE A 178 4.99 -6.43 4.08
N HIS A 179 4.47 -6.36 5.30
CA HIS A 179 4.50 -7.45 6.26
C HIS A 179 3.33 -8.39 5.98
N VAL A 180 3.62 -9.66 5.71
CA VAL A 180 2.57 -10.64 5.46
C VAL A 180 2.14 -11.26 6.79
N GLY A 181 0.91 -10.99 7.22
CA GLY A 181 0.28 -11.68 8.33
C GLY A 181 -0.04 -13.13 7.94
N GLY A 182 0.23 -14.07 8.84
CA GLY A 182 -0.18 -15.47 8.66
C GLY A 182 -1.71 -15.63 8.66
N ASP A 183 -2.19 -16.87 8.46
CA ASP A 183 -3.63 -17.17 8.35
C ASP A 183 -4.45 -16.66 9.54
N ASP A 184 -3.85 -16.60 10.73
CA ASP A 184 -4.48 -16.06 11.94
C ASP A 184 -4.85 -14.58 11.82
N PHE A 185 -4.11 -13.80 11.04
CA PHE A 185 -4.39 -12.37 10.85
C PHE A 185 -5.66 -12.13 10.02
N ALA A 186 -5.95 -13.00 9.05
CA ALA A 186 -7.22 -12.97 8.34
C ALA A 186 -8.41 -13.27 9.28
N ASN A 187 -8.19 -14.15 10.27
CA ASN A 187 -9.18 -14.53 11.26
C ASN A 187 -9.45 -13.42 12.30
N VAL A 188 -8.44 -12.60 12.65
CA VAL A 188 -8.60 -11.44 13.55
C VAL A 188 -9.70 -10.49 13.04
N PHE A 189 -9.82 -10.34 11.71
CA PHE A 189 -10.80 -9.45 11.08
C PHE A 189 -11.95 -10.18 10.38
N GLN A 190 -12.07 -11.51 10.55
CA GLN A 190 -13.06 -12.37 9.85
C GLN A 190 -13.11 -12.14 8.32
N ALA A 191 -11.96 -11.88 7.71
CA ALA A 191 -11.87 -11.57 6.29
C ALA A 191 -11.87 -12.86 5.46
N HIS A 192 -13.02 -13.21 4.86
CA HIS A 192 -13.17 -14.38 3.98
C HIS A 192 -13.38 -13.99 2.51
N ASP A 193 -12.76 -14.75 1.61
CA ASP A 193 -12.97 -14.61 0.17
C ASP A 193 -14.26 -15.31 -0.27
N ALA A 194 -15.07 -14.65 -1.09
CA ALA A 194 -16.30 -15.22 -1.67
C ALA A 194 -16.19 -15.38 -3.19
#